data_AF-A0A1G8YKI5-F1
#
_entry.id   AF-A0A1G8YKI5-F1
#
_cell.length_a   1.000
_cell.length_b   1.000
_cell.length_c   1.000
_cell.angle_alpha   90.00
_cell.angle_beta   90.00
_cell.angle_gamma   90.00
#
_symmetry.space_group_name_H-M   'P 1'
#
loop_
_entity.id
_entity.type
_entity.pdbx_description
1 polymer ?
#
loop_
_entity_poly.entity_id
_entity_poly.type
_entity_poly.pdbx_seq_one_letter_code
_entity_poly.pdbx_strand_id
1 'polypeptide(L)' 'MTEIRKYIIQIDENGRIRLPKEIVKNIHSGLLDFEISEDKLLVKEPEPNYIFIWDKE' A
#
# COMPACT_ATOMS: atom_id res chain seq x y z
N MET A 1 -19.77 1.00 10.12
CA MET A 1 -18.73 1.63 10.96
C MET A 1 -17.39 1.07 10.54
N THR A 2 -16.50 1.90 10.00
CA THR A 2 -15.16 1.45 9.60
C THR A 2 -14.30 1.36 10.86
N GLU A 3 -13.95 0.13 11.26
CA GLU A 3 -13.16 -0.12 12.45
C GLU A 3 -11.72 0.35 12.22
N ILE A 4 -11.29 1.42 12.91
CA ILE A 4 -9.94 1.96 12.75
C ILE A 4 -8.99 1.16 13.65
N ARG A 5 -8.20 0.28 13.04
CA ARG A 5 -7.15 -0.48 13.73
C ARG A 5 -5.87 0.34 13.81
N LYS A 6 -5.28 0.43 15.00
CA LYS A 6 -4.02 1.12 15.26
C LYS A 6 -2.93 0.10 15.59
N TYR A 7 -1.81 0.18 14.90
CA TYR A 7 -0.63 -0.65 15.15
C TYR A 7 0.53 0.26 15.53
N ILE A 8 1.25 -0.09 16.60
CA ILE A 8 2.53 0.54 16.93
C ILE A 8 3.62 -0.37 16.35
N ILE A 9 4.35 0.11 15.35
CA ILE A 9 5.34 -0.67 14.62
C ILE A 9 6.71 -0.05 14.84
N GLN A 10 7.67 -0.87 15.29
CA GLN A 10 9.05 -0.45 15.42
C GLN A 10 9.72 -0.45 14.04
N ILE A 11 10.46 0.63 13.76
CA ILE A 11 11.27 0.78 12.56
C ILE A 11 12.64 0.13 12.82
N ASP A 12 13.14 -0.65 11.85
CA ASP A 12 14.47 -1.24 11.96
C ASP A 12 15.59 -0.23 11.68
N GLU A 13 16.85 -0.66 11.86
CA GLU A 13 18.05 0.17 11.63
C GLU A 13 18.17 0.74 10.20
N ASN A 14 17.48 0.13 9.23
CA ASN A 14 17.47 0.54 7.83
C ASN A 14 16.23 1.36 7.47
N GLY A 15 15.42 1.78 8.45
CA GLY A 15 14.20 2.53 8.19
C GLY A 15 13.02 1.68 7.72
N ARG A 16 13.08 0.34 7.82
CA ARG A 16 12.02 -0.55 7.31
C ARG A 16 10.94 -0.75 8.35
N ILE A 17 9.70 -0.81 7.87
CA ILE A 17 8.50 -1.07 8.67
C ILE A 17 8.07 -2.52 8.43
N ARG A 18 7.98 -3.32 9.51
CA ARG A 18 7.48 -4.69 9.42
C ARG A 18 5.96 -4.70 9.53
N LEU A 19 5.27 -4.90 8.41
CA LEU A 19 3.81 -4.96 8.39
C LEU A 19 3.28 -6.25 9.08
N PRO A 20 2.24 -6.14 9.92
CA PRO A 20 1.52 -7.30 10.45
C PRO A 20 0.93 -8.16 9.33
N LYS A 21 0.85 -9.49 9.55
CA LYS A 21 0.28 -10.43 8.57
C LYS A 21 -1.14 -10.07 8.15
N GLU A 22 -1.93 -9.45 9.02
CA GLU A 22 -3.29 -9.00 8.70
C GLU A 22 -3.32 -7.91 7.62
N ILE A 23 -2.35 -6.98 7.63
CA ILE A 23 -2.25 -5.93 6.61
C ILE A 23 -1.74 -6.55 5.31
N VAL A 24 -0.69 -7.39 5.38
CA VAL A 24 -0.09 -8.03 4.21
C VAL A 24 -1.10 -8.87 3.42
N LYS A 25 -2.07 -9.51 4.09
CA LYS A 25 -3.15 -10.27 3.43
C LYS A 25 -4.04 -9.45 2.50
N ASN A 26 -4.09 -8.13 2.68
CA ASN A 26 -4.88 -7.24 1.84
C ASN A 26 -4.08 -6.65 0.67
N ILE A 27 -2.80 -7.00 0.53
CA ILE A 27 -1.91 -6.54 -0.55
C ILE A 27 -1.76 -7.69 -1.54
N HIS A 28 -2.38 -7.56 -2.71
CA HIS A 28 -2.43 -8.62 -3.72
C HIS A 28 -1.24 -8.55 -4.68
N SER A 29 -0.84 -7.35 -5.06
CA SER A 29 0.23 -7.10 -6.03
C SER A 29 1.64 -7.37 -5.48
N GLY A 30 1.78 -7.43 -4.15
CA GLY A 30 3.08 -7.41 -3.47
C GLY A 30 3.81 -6.06 -3.57
N LEU A 31 3.18 -5.06 -4.20
CA LEU A 31 3.68 -3.71 -4.41
C LEU A 31 2.76 -2.71 -3.71
N LEU A 32 3.34 -1.59 -3.30
CA LEU A 32 2.61 -0.49 -2.69
C LEU A 32 3.17 0.83 -3.23
N ASP A 33 2.28 1.73 -3.58
CA ASP A 33 2.60 3.13 -3.79
C ASP A 33 2.57 3.86 -2.44
N PHE A 34 3.48 4.80 -2.28
CA PHE A 34 3.62 5.61 -1.08
C PHE A 34 3.45 7.08 -1.42
N GLU A 35 2.68 7.79 -0.60
CA GLU A 35 2.48 9.23 -0.70
C GLU A 35 2.72 9.83 0.69
N ILE A 36 3.45 10.94 0.74
CA ILE A 36 3.61 11.72 1.97
C ILE A 36 2.61 12.86 1.91
N SER A 37 1.63 12.84 2.81
CA SER A 37 0.64 13.90 2.97
C SER A 37 0.72 14.45 4.37
N GLU A 38 1.04 15.73 4.50
CA GLU A 38 1.26 16.41 5.78
C GLU A 38 2.36 15.72 6.60
N ASP A 39 2.00 15.10 7.73
CA ASP A 39 2.87 14.33 8.62
C ASP A 39 2.68 12.81 8.47
N LYS A 40 1.93 12.35 7.46
CA LYS A 40 1.49 10.96 7.31
C LYS A 40 2.04 10.32 6.05
N LEU A 41 2.47 9.07 6.19
CA LEU A 41 2.75 8.19 5.07
C LEU A 41 1.48 7.43 4.70
N LEU A 42 0.90 7.77 3.55
CA LEU A 42 -0.21 7.06 2.94
C LEU A 42 0.35 5.94 2.06
N VAL A 43 -0.28 4.77 2.14
CA VAL A 43 0.17 3.58 1.44
C VAL A 43 -1.03 2.93 0.77
N LYS A 44 -0.98 2.71 -0.54
CA LYS A 44 -2.05 2.08 -1.32
C LYS A 44 -1.50 1.06 -2.30
N GLU A 45 -2.31 0.09 -2.72
CA GLU A 45 -1.94 -0.75 -3.86
C GLU A 45 -1.83 0.12 -5.13
N PRO A 46 -0.83 -0.15 -5.99
CA PRO A 46 -0.71 0.58 -7.24
C PRO A 46 -1.94 0.33 -8.10
N GLU A 47 -2.50 1.40 -8.63
CA GLU A 47 -3.62 1.29 -9.57
C GLU A 47 -3.08 0.79 -10.91
N PRO A 48 -3.65 -0.28 -11.48
CA PRO A 48 -3.25 -0.77 -12.79
C PRO A 48 -3.49 0.32 -13.83
N ASN A 49 -2.42 0.76 -14.49
CA ASN A 49 -2.50 1.73 -15.55
C ASN A 49 -2.92 1.02 -16.85
N TYR A 50 -4.21 0.70 -16.97
CA TYR A 50 -4.74 0.04 -18.15
C TYR A 50 -4.72 0.98 -19.36
N ILE A 51 -3.96 0.63 -20.39
CA ILE A 51 -4.06 1.25 -21.70
C ILE A 51 -4.95 0.34 -22.55
N PHE A 52 -6.14 0.83 -22.90
CA PHE A 52 -7.01 0.14 -23.87
C PHE A 52 -6.47 0.40 -25.27
N ILE A 53 -5.87 -0.62 -25.89
CA ILE A 53 -5.52 -0.60 -27.30
C ILE A 53 -6.69 -1.23 -28.06
N TRP A 54 -7.42 -0.42 -28.81
CA TRP A 54 -8.47 -0.91 -29.71
C TRP A 54 -7.83 -1.36 -31.01
N ASP A 55 -7.57 -2.66 -31.15
CA ASP A 55 -7.23 -3.26 -32.44
C ASP A 55 -8.51 -3.34 -33.28
N LYS A 56 -8.58 -2.56 -34.36
CA LYS A 56 -9.61 -2.75 -35.39
C LYS A 56 -9.05 -3.72 -36.41
N GLU A 57 -9.48 -4.98 -36.30
CA GLU A 57 -9.38 -5.94 -37.41
C GLU A 57 -10.34 -5.55 -38.54
#